data_AF-A0A967ACJ7-F1
#
_entry.id   AF-A0A967ACJ7-F1
#
_cell.length_a   1.000
_cell.length_b   1.000
_cell.length_c   1.000
_cell.angle_alpha   90.00
_cell.angle_beta   90.00
_cell.angle_gamma   90.00
#
_symmetry.space_group_name_H-M   'P 1'
#
loop_
_entity.id
_entity.type
_entity.pdbx_description
1 polymer ?
#
loop_
_entity_poly.entity_id
_entity_poly.type
_entity_poly.pdbx_seq_one_letter_code
_entity_poly.pdbx_strand_id
1 'polypeptide(L)'
;MQLNAFGKIADHEWLNTPNIRDNVSLHEHIIMPNHMHGILEITFQKSNTPEIGAFKSPSQSIGSIIRGYKIATIKRIKDLIKNSNSGELKEGDKKENYSTGELQFAPPAQFAPPAQFAPTEGFAPTATKKIINLDFKIWQRNYYEHIIRNERAFRNISNYIIKNPKQWGKDKFYKS
;
A
#
# COMPACT_ATOMS: atom_id res chain seq x y z
N MET A 1 -13.56 0.63 14.54
CA MET A 1 -12.17 0.15 14.48
C MET A 1 -11.28 1.36 14.23
N GLN A 2 -10.20 1.52 15.00
CA GLN A 2 -9.24 2.63 14.83
C GLN A 2 -7.94 2.08 14.23
N LEU A 3 -7.38 2.76 13.24
CA LEU A 3 -6.12 2.37 12.61
C LEU A 3 -4.93 2.83 13.44
N ASN A 4 -3.97 1.93 13.68
CA ASN A 4 -2.66 2.29 14.24
C ASN A 4 -1.78 2.96 13.17
N ALA A 5 -0.56 3.36 13.54
CA ALA A 5 0.37 4.03 12.63
C ALA A 5 0.64 3.23 11.33
N PHE A 6 0.80 1.91 11.41
CA PHE A 6 1.03 1.07 10.22
C PHE A 6 -0.22 0.96 9.34
N GLY A 7 -1.40 0.85 9.96
CA GLY A 7 -2.67 0.87 9.24
C GLY A 7 -2.93 2.19 8.53
N LYS A 8 -2.58 3.32 9.17
CA LYS A 8 -2.64 4.66 8.55
C LYS A 8 -1.70 4.80 7.36
N ILE A 9 -0.49 4.22 7.42
CA ILE A 9 0.43 4.17 6.28
C ILE A 9 -0.18 3.36 5.12
N ALA A 10 -0.76 2.20 5.42
CA ALA A 10 -1.41 1.36 4.41
C ALA A 10 -2.58 2.10 3.74
N ASP A 11 -3.44 2.75 4.53
CA ASP A 11 -4.56 3.54 4.04
C ASP A 11 -4.10 4.71 3.14
N HIS A 12 -3.11 5.48 3.60
CA HIS A 12 -2.55 6.58 2.83
C HIS A 12 -1.92 6.11 1.52
N GLU A 13 -1.11 5.05 1.52
CA GLU A 13 -0.48 4.55 0.29
C GLU A 13 -1.51 4.03 -0.70
N TRP A 14 -2.61 3.46 -0.21
CA TRP A 14 -3.72 3.08 -1.07
C TRP A 14 -4.31 4.32 -1.74
N LEU A 15 -4.73 5.30 -0.95
CA LEU A 15 -5.31 6.57 -1.43
C LEU A 15 -4.38 7.39 -2.32
N ASN A 16 -3.07 7.22 -2.21
CA ASN A 16 -2.08 7.89 -3.06
C ASN A 16 -1.94 7.25 -4.45
N THR A 17 -2.51 6.06 -4.68
CA THR A 17 -2.38 5.32 -5.95
C THR A 17 -2.83 6.14 -7.17
N PRO A 18 -3.98 6.85 -7.17
CA PRO A 18 -4.43 7.68 -8.30
C PRO A 18 -3.50 8.86 -8.60
N ASN A 19 -2.84 9.41 -7.57
CA ASN A 19 -1.88 10.51 -7.75
C ASN A 19 -0.62 10.07 -8.50
N ILE A 20 -0.24 8.79 -8.35
CA ILE A 20 0.90 8.18 -9.03
C ILE A 20 0.49 7.62 -10.39
N ARG A 21 -0.78 7.23 -10.54
CA ARG A 21 -1.33 6.55 -11.72
C ARG A 21 -2.65 7.19 -12.13
N ASP A 22 -2.56 8.04 -13.15
CA ASP A 22 -3.68 8.71 -13.82
C ASP A 22 -4.73 7.78 -14.43
N ASN A 23 -4.40 6.51 -14.69
CA ASN A 23 -5.31 5.49 -15.23
C ASN A 23 -5.96 4.61 -14.15
N VAL A 24 -5.85 4.99 -12.87
CA VAL A 24 -6.42 4.26 -11.75
C VAL A 24 -7.42 5.14 -11.00
N SER A 25 -8.64 4.64 -10.86
CA SER A 25 -9.62 5.17 -9.92
C SER A 25 -9.80 4.21 -8.74
N LEU A 26 -10.07 4.75 -7.56
CA LEU A 26 -10.32 3.96 -6.36
C LEU A 26 -11.76 4.12 -5.92
N HIS A 27 -12.33 3.00 -5.46
CA HIS A 27 -13.67 2.93 -4.89
C HIS A 27 -13.54 2.50 -3.42
N GLU A 28 -14.53 1.78 -2.88
CA GLU A 28 -14.52 1.37 -1.47
C GLU A 28 -13.31 0.52 -1.10
N HIS A 29 -12.68 0.83 0.03
CA HIS A 29 -11.62 0.03 0.64
C HIS A 29 -11.74 -0.01 2.16
N ILE A 30 -11.05 -0.97 2.78
CA ILE A 30 -10.94 -1.10 4.22
C ILE A 30 -9.60 -1.77 4.60
N ILE A 31 -8.91 -1.17 5.57
CA ILE A 31 -7.71 -1.77 6.19
C ILE A 31 -8.14 -2.51 7.45
N MET A 32 -7.94 -3.83 7.45
CA MET A 32 -8.17 -4.71 8.61
C MET A 32 -6.83 -5.05 9.28
N PRO A 33 -6.82 -5.54 10.53
CA PRO A 33 -5.57 -5.85 11.24
C PRO A 33 -4.65 -6.87 10.55
N ASN A 34 -5.20 -7.74 9.71
CA ASN A 34 -4.47 -8.82 9.04
C ASN A 34 -4.53 -8.79 7.50
N HIS A 35 -5.43 -8.01 6.89
CA HIS A 35 -5.58 -7.90 5.44
C HIS A 35 -6.21 -6.56 5.07
N MET A 36 -6.32 -6.30 3.77
CA MET A 36 -7.11 -5.19 3.26
C MET A 36 -8.04 -5.69 2.16
N HIS A 37 -9.17 -5.01 2.01
CA HIS A 37 -9.98 -5.10 0.81
C HIS A 37 -10.04 -3.74 0.14
N GLY A 38 -10.07 -3.72 -1.18
CA GLY A 38 -10.20 -2.49 -1.94
C GLY A 38 -10.74 -2.81 -3.32
N ILE A 39 -11.54 -1.89 -3.84
CA ILE A 39 -11.97 -1.89 -5.23
C ILE A 39 -11.15 -0.82 -5.96
N LEU A 40 -10.56 -1.21 -7.09
CA LEU A 40 -9.90 -0.29 -8.00
C LEU A 40 -10.43 -0.51 -9.40
N GLU A 41 -10.41 0.54 -10.19
CA GLU A 41 -10.82 0.57 -11.58
C GLU A 41 -9.66 1.05 -12.43
N ILE A 42 -9.36 0.29 -13.49
CA ILE A 42 -8.40 0.70 -14.52
C ILE A 42 -9.22 1.37 -15.62
N THR A 43 -9.19 2.70 -15.65
CA THR A 43 -10.11 3.52 -16.45
C THR A 43 -9.79 3.49 -17.94
N PHE A 44 -8.52 3.37 -18.28
CA PHE A 44 -8.08 3.21 -19.66
C PHE A 44 -6.80 2.37 -19.71
N GLN A 45 -6.66 1.64 -20.81
CA GLN A 45 -5.39 1.03 -21.13
C GLN A 45 -4.50 2.13 -21.71
N LYS A 46 -3.35 2.39 -21.08
CA LYS A 46 -2.26 3.10 -21.77
C LYS A 46 -1.69 2.17 -22.83
N SER A 47 -2.35 2.07 -23.98
CA SER A 47 -1.91 1.23 -25.09
C SER A 47 -0.70 1.85 -25.79
N ASN A 48 0.36 1.04 -25.87
CA ASN A 48 1.33 0.91 -26.95
C ASN A 48 1.52 2.14 -27.84
N THR A 49 2.55 2.94 -27.54
CA THR A 49 3.29 3.61 -28.62
C THR A 49 3.51 2.61 -29.76
N PRO A 50 3.29 2.97 -31.03
CA PRO A 50 3.42 2.08 -32.19
C PRO A 50 4.85 1.58 -32.43
N GLU A 51 5.78 1.85 -31.52
CA GLU A 51 7.11 1.25 -31.46
C GLU A 51 7.00 -0.25 -31.16
N ILE A 52 6.70 -1.01 -32.21
CA ILE A 52 6.84 -2.45 -32.29
C ILE A 52 8.30 -2.77 -31.93
N GLY A 53 8.56 -3.29 -30.73
CA GLY A 53 9.87 -3.82 -30.34
C GLY A 53 10.45 -3.35 -29.01
N ALA A 54 9.93 -2.29 -28.39
CA ALA A 54 10.39 -1.90 -27.05
C ALA A 54 9.74 -2.79 -25.97
N PHE A 55 10.50 -3.72 -25.39
CA PHE A 55 10.05 -4.48 -24.22
C PHE A 55 9.86 -3.52 -23.04
N LYS A 56 8.62 -3.09 -22.81
CA LYS A 56 8.25 -2.28 -21.64
C LYS A 56 7.65 -3.20 -20.59
N SER A 57 8.17 -3.10 -19.36
CA SER A 57 7.56 -3.77 -18.20
C SER A 57 6.09 -3.35 -18.09
N PRO A 58 5.14 -4.28 -17.84
CA PRO A 58 3.71 -3.98 -17.76
C PRO A 58 3.38 -3.20 -16.48
N SER A 59 3.76 -1.93 -16.43
CA SER A 59 3.62 -1.02 -15.27
C SER A 59 2.15 -0.72 -14.90
N GLN A 60 1.24 -1.02 -15.82
CA GLN A 60 -0.20 -0.78 -15.71
C GLN A 60 -1.03 -2.02 -15.38
N SER A 61 -0.41 -3.18 -15.26
CA SER A 61 -1.12 -4.38 -14.80
C SER A 61 -1.53 -4.22 -13.33
N ILE A 62 -2.64 -4.87 -12.96
CA ILE A 62 -3.05 -5.02 -11.57
C ILE A 62 -1.88 -5.50 -10.67
N GLY A 63 -1.08 -6.46 -11.15
CA GLY A 63 0.09 -6.95 -10.44
C GLY A 63 1.14 -5.86 -10.17
N SER A 64 1.37 -4.97 -11.12
CA SER A 64 2.30 -3.83 -10.95
C SER A 64 1.77 -2.76 -10.00
N ILE A 65 0.46 -2.51 -10.02
CA ILE A 65 -0.20 -1.58 -9.08
C ILE A 65 -0.05 -2.12 -7.65
N ILE A 66 -0.45 -3.38 -7.42
CA ILE A 66 -0.38 -4.01 -6.11
C ILE A 66 1.07 -4.16 -5.63
N ARG A 67 2.02 -4.48 -6.53
CA ARG A 67 3.44 -4.50 -6.20
C ARG A 67 3.92 -3.13 -5.70
N GLY A 68 3.63 -2.07 -6.45
CA GLY A 68 4.01 -0.71 -6.08
C GLY A 68 3.47 -0.30 -4.71
N TYR A 69 2.18 -0.56 -4.48
CA TYR A 69 1.53 -0.33 -3.19
C TYR A 69 2.21 -1.08 -2.03
N LYS A 70 2.46 -2.39 -2.18
CA LYS A 70 3.13 -3.21 -1.15
C LYS A 70 4.56 -2.72 -0.86
N ILE A 71 5.29 -2.27 -1.87
CA ILE A 71 6.65 -1.73 -1.70
C ILE A 71 6.62 -0.40 -0.96
N ALA A 72 5.73 0.53 -1.36
CA ALA A 72 5.66 1.86 -0.78
C ALA A 72 5.26 1.82 0.70
N THR A 73 4.33 0.95 1.06
CA THR A 73 3.95 0.69 2.46
C THR A 73 5.12 0.16 3.29
N ILE A 74 5.85 -0.84 2.79
CA ILE A 74 7.04 -1.38 3.46
C ILE A 74 8.09 -0.28 3.66
N LYS A 75 8.34 0.54 2.64
CA LYS A 75 9.29 1.66 2.72
C LYS A 75 8.92 2.64 3.82
N ARG A 76 7.68 3.14 3.84
CA ARG A 76 7.23 4.10 4.86
C ARG A 76 7.23 3.52 6.28
N ILE A 77 6.94 2.22 6.43
CA ILE A 77 7.03 1.55 7.73
C ILE A 77 8.49 1.42 8.18
N LYS A 78 9.42 1.09 7.27
CA LYS A 78 10.87 1.08 7.56
C LYS A 78 11.34 2.46 8.01
N ASP A 79 10.98 3.51 7.28
CA ASP A 79 11.36 4.89 7.59
C ASP A 79 10.81 5.33 8.95
N LEU A 80 9.54 5.01 9.24
CA LEU A 80 8.92 5.29 10.54
C LEU A 80 9.66 4.59 11.69
N ILE A 81 10.01 3.31 11.53
CA ILE A 81 10.72 2.53 12.57
C ILE A 81 12.14 3.06 12.78
N LYS A 82 12.86 3.39 11.70
CA LYS A 82 14.20 3.99 11.78
C LYS A 82 14.15 5.29 12.58
N ASN A 83 13.25 6.20 12.19
CA ASN A 83 13.10 7.51 12.83
C ASN A 83 12.65 7.42 14.30
N SER A 84 11.90 6.38 14.66
CA SER A 84 11.45 6.17 16.05
C SER A 84 12.56 5.64 16.96
N ASN A 85 13.54 4.91 16.40
CA ASN A 85 14.67 4.35 17.16
C ASN A 85 15.84 5.34 17.27
N SER A 86 15.97 6.26 16.32
CA SER A 86 17.01 7.29 16.28
C SER A 86 16.54 8.58 16.96
N GLY A 87 16.35 8.58 18.28
CA GLY A 87 16.02 9.77 19.08
C GLY A 87 17.06 10.91 19.07
N GLU A 88 17.81 11.09 17.98
CA GLU A 88 18.68 12.23 17.71
C GLU A 88 18.42 12.75 16.29
N LEU A 89 18.14 14.05 16.18
CA LEU A 89 18.32 14.80 14.95
C LEU A 89 19.79 14.70 14.55
N LYS A 90 20.12 13.90 13.54
CA LYS A 90 21.40 14.03 12.84
C LYS A 90 21.19 14.11 11.34
N GLU A 91 21.28 15.36 10.90
CA GLU A 91 21.64 15.79 9.56
C GLU A 91 23.02 15.22 9.22
N GLY A 92 23.13 14.50 8.09
CA GLY A 92 24.41 14.01 7.56
C GLY A 92 24.51 12.49 7.37
N ASP A 93 24.61 12.10 6.10
CA ASP A 93 25.36 10.96 5.55
C ASP A 93 24.95 9.52 5.90
N LYS A 94 24.41 8.77 4.91
CA LYS A 94 25.17 8.01 3.91
C LYS A 94 24.17 7.22 3.03
N LYS A 95 24.28 7.39 1.71
CA LYS A 95 23.54 6.60 0.72
C LYS A 95 24.07 5.16 0.75
N GLU A 96 23.44 4.28 1.52
CA GLU A 96 23.66 2.84 1.37
C GLU A 96 22.94 2.35 0.10
N ASN A 97 23.74 2.08 -0.93
CA ASN A 97 23.35 1.47 -2.18
C ASN A 97 22.91 0.02 -1.94
N TYR A 98 21.64 -0.18 -1.61
CA TYR A 98 21.01 -1.48 -1.84
C TYR A 98 20.74 -1.59 -3.33
N SER A 99 21.45 -2.52 -3.98
CA SER A 99 21.35 -2.92 -5.37
C SER A 99 19.94 -2.71 -5.94
N THR A 100 19.74 -1.54 -6.54
CA THR A 100 18.68 -1.29 -7.50
C THR A 100 19.04 -2.07 -8.75
N GLY A 101 18.67 -3.35 -8.78
CA GLY A 101 18.41 -4.03 -10.04
C GLY A 101 17.33 -3.21 -10.74
N GLU A 102 17.75 -2.43 -11.73
CA GLU A 102 17.00 -1.53 -12.60
C GLU A 102 15.46 -1.60 -12.46
N LEU A 103 14.92 -0.89 -11.46
CA LEU A 103 13.49 -0.59 -11.39
C LEU A 103 13.25 0.72 -12.12
N GLN A 104 13.33 0.60 -13.44
CA GLN A 104 12.93 1.62 -14.39
C GLN A 104 11.40 1.82 -14.33
N PHE A 105 11.01 3.05 -13.95
CA PHE A 105 9.74 3.74 -14.22
C PHE A 105 8.55 3.54 -13.26
N ALA A 106 8.58 4.26 -12.14
CA ALA A 106 7.53 5.26 -11.89
C ALA A 106 8.14 6.64 -12.19
N PRO A 107 7.47 7.55 -12.92
CA PRO A 107 7.97 8.91 -13.08
C PRO A 107 8.10 9.57 -11.71
N PRO A 108 9.12 10.42 -11.49
CA PRO A 108 9.29 11.11 -10.23
C PRO A 108 8.16 12.13 -10.08
N ALA A 109 7.10 11.77 -9.35
CA ALA A 109 6.14 12.76 -8.87
C ALA A 109 6.91 13.69 -7.92
N GLN A 110 7.10 14.92 -8.38
CA GLN A 110 7.75 16.00 -7.65
C GLN A 110 6.91 16.32 -6.39
N PHE A 111 7.55 16.17 -5.23
CA PHE A 111 7.25 16.80 -3.94
C PHE A 111 5.78 16.84 -3.47
N ALA A 112 5.43 15.93 -2.55
CA ALA A 112 4.48 16.24 -1.48
C ALA A 112 5.28 16.54 -0.20
N PRO A 113 4.96 17.63 0.55
CA PRO A 113 5.80 18.12 1.64
C PRO A 113 5.86 17.16 2.84
N PRO A 114 6.95 17.18 3.64
CA PRO A 114 7.08 16.37 4.84
C PRO A 114 6.59 17.17 6.06
N ALA A 115 5.33 16.99 6.47
CA ALA A 115 4.91 17.26 7.85
C ALA A 115 3.42 16.95 8.01
N GLN A 116 3.08 15.99 8.87
CA GLN A 116 1.88 16.01 9.75
C GLN A 116 1.74 14.71 10.58
N PHE A 117 2.51 13.67 10.31
CA PHE A 117 2.48 12.45 11.11
C PHE A 117 3.40 12.52 12.33
N ALA A 118 3.17 13.51 13.21
CA ALA A 118 3.63 13.42 14.59
C ALA A 118 2.81 12.33 15.32
N PRO A 119 3.43 11.46 16.13
CA PRO A 119 2.75 10.29 16.66
C PRO A 119 1.86 10.70 17.84
N THR A 120 0.56 10.82 17.60
CA THR A 120 -0.42 10.82 18.68
C THR A 120 -1.07 9.45 18.76
N GLU A 121 -0.69 8.77 19.85
CA GLU A 121 -1.23 7.54 20.44
C GLU A 121 -1.19 6.25 19.59
N GLY A 122 -0.42 5.26 20.06
CA GLY A 122 -0.56 3.85 19.64
C GLY A 122 0.65 3.16 19.02
N PHE A 123 1.88 3.66 19.18
CA PHE A 123 3.08 2.93 18.73
C PHE A 123 3.41 1.78 19.71
N ALA A 124 2.76 0.62 19.52
CA ALA A 124 2.98 -0.56 20.37
C ALA A 124 4.36 -1.19 20.09
N PRO A 125 5.30 -1.23 21.07
CA PRO A 125 6.66 -1.73 20.86
C PRO A 125 6.71 -3.19 20.38
N THR A 126 5.73 -4.00 20.79
CA THR A 126 5.61 -5.42 20.42
C THR A 126 5.33 -5.61 18.92
N ALA A 127 4.53 -4.74 18.31
CA ALA A 127 4.25 -4.81 16.87
C ALA A 127 5.51 -4.51 16.04
N THR A 128 6.31 -3.53 16.48
CA THR A 128 7.58 -3.16 15.84
C THR A 128 8.62 -4.28 15.93
N LYS A 129 8.79 -4.89 17.10
CA LYS A 129 9.67 -6.08 17.27
C LYS A 129 9.25 -7.22 16.34
N LYS A 130 7.95 -7.47 16.21
CA LYS A 130 7.42 -8.51 15.32
C LYS A 130 7.72 -8.24 13.84
N ILE A 131 7.60 -6.98 13.38
CA ILE A 131 7.89 -6.60 11.98
C ILE A 131 9.38 -6.75 11.66
N ILE A 132 10.26 -6.33 12.58
CA ILE A 132 11.71 -6.46 12.43
C ILE A 132 12.09 -7.95 12.37
N ASN A 133 11.53 -8.78 13.25
CA ASN A 133 11.77 -10.23 13.24
C ASN A 133 11.28 -10.94 11.97
N LEU A 134 10.29 -10.35 11.27
CA LEU A 134 9.82 -10.85 9.98
C LEU A 134 10.65 -10.34 8.80
N ASP A 135 11.76 -9.64 9.05
CA ASP A 135 12.56 -8.95 8.01
C ASP A 135 11.67 -8.09 7.10
N PHE A 136 10.72 -7.38 7.71
CA PHE A 136 9.74 -6.53 7.02
C PHE A 136 8.89 -7.27 5.96
N LYS A 137 8.71 -8.58 6.08
CA LYS A 137 7.69 -9.35 5.34
C LYS A 137 6.29 -9.03 5.88
N ILE A 138 5.82 -7.81 5.60
CA ILE A 138 4.54 -7.27 6.09
C ILE A 138 3.38 -7.80 5.27
N TRP A 139 3.57 -7.94 3.95
CA TRP A 139 2.56 -8.46 3.03
C TRP A 139 2.86 -9.90 2.63
N GLN A 140 1.81 -10.70 2.46
CA GLN A 140 1.92 -11.98 1.77
C GLN A 140 2.35 -11.77 0.31
N ARG A 141 3.05 -12.74 -0.29
CA ARG A 141 3.51 -12.68 -1.69
C ARG A 141 2.33 -12.52 -2.65
N ASN A 142 1.28 -13.33 -2.45
CA ASN A 142 0.11 -13.35 -3.31
C ASN A 142 -0.91 -12.28 -2.91
N TYR A 143 -1.87 -12.06 -3.79
CA TYR A 143 -3.07 -11.27 -3.52
C TYR A 143 -4.24 -11.93 -4.27
N TYR A 144 -5.45 -11.70 -3.78
CA TYR A 144 -6.68 -12.16 -4.44
C TYR A 144 -7.26 -11.01 -5.24
N GLU A 145 -7.64 -11.28 -6.49
CA GLU A 145 -8.34 -10.34 -7.36
C GLU A 145 -9.65 -10.95 -7.87
N HIS A 146 -10.63 -10.09 -8.10
CA HIS A 146 -11.93 -10.47 -8.65
C HIS A 146 -12.39 -9.39 -9.63
N ILE A 147 -12.70 -9.78 -10.86
CA ILE A 147 -13.20 -8.85 -11.89
C ILE A 147 -14.69 -8.59 -11.66
N ILE A 148 -15.03 -7.35 -11.32
CA ILE A 148 -16.42 -6.90 -11.16
C ILE A 148 -16.98 -6.60 -12.55
N ARG A 149 -18.02 -7.32 -12.95
CA ARG A 149 -18.56 -7.27 -14.33
C ARG A 149 -19.89 -6.51 -14.47
N ASN A 150 -20.53 -6.16 -13.36
CA ASN A 150 -21.81 -5.46 -13.38
C ASN A 150 -22.07 -4.70 -12.07
N GLU A 151 -23.02 -3.79 -12.13
CA GLU A 151 -23.44 -2.92 -11.04
C GLU A 151 -23.90 -3.68 -9.79
N ARG A 152 -24.61 -4.80 -9.96
CA ARG A 152 -25.08 -5.61 -8.81
C ARG A 152 -23.90 -6.21 -8.06
N ALA A 153 -22.90 -6.74 -8.78
CA ALA A 153 -21.67 -7.27 -8.20
C ALA A 153 -20.88 -6.15 -7.50
N PHE A 154 -20.75 -4.99 -8.13
CA PHE A 154 -20.12 -3.81 -7.54
C PHE A 154 -20.75 -3.46 -6.20
N ARG A 155 -22.07 -3.21 -6.18
CA ARG A 155 -22.81 -2.89 -4.95
C ARG A 155 -22.66 -3.95 -3.87
N ASN A 156 -22.70 -5.23 -4.22
CA ASN A 156 -22.56 -6.30 -3.24
C ASN A 156 -21.17 -6.30 -2.60
N ILE A 157 -20.11 -6.13 -3.41
CA ILE A 157 -18.73 -6.12 -2.93
C ILE A 157 -18.45 -4.85 -2.13
N SER A 158 -18.86 -3.68 -2.60
CA SER A 158 -18.76 -2.41 -1.86
C SER A 158 -19.45 -2.51 -0.49
N ASN A 159 -20.68 -3.04 -0.45
CA ASN A 159 -21.41 -3.26 0.79
C ASN A 159 -20.70 -4.24 1.72
N TYR A 160 -20.12 -5.32 1.19
CA TYR A 160 -19.33 -6.26 1.99
C TYR A 160 -18.12 -5.57 2.62
N ILE A 161 -17.36 -4.80 1.84
CA ILE A 161 -16.17 -4.05 2.30
C ILE A 161 -16.54 -3.09 3.43
N ILE A 162 -17.58 -2.27 3.24
CA ILE A 162 -18.02 -1.27 4.22
C ILE A 162 -18.53 -1.93 5.51
N LYS A 163 -19.22 -3.07 5.41
CA LYS A 163 -19.80 -3.77 6.57
C LYS A 163 -18.78 -4.64 7.32
N ASN A 164 -17.65 -4.98 6.70
CA ASN A 164 -16.65 -5.90 7.25
C ASN A 164 -16.15 -5.51 8.66
N PRO A 165 -15.84 -4.24 8.98
CA PRO A 165 -15.44 -3.86 10.33
C PRO A 165 -16.45 -4.23 11.42
N LYS A 166 -17.75 -4.25 11.10
CA LYS A 166 -18.82 -4.62 12.04
C LYS A 166 -18.90 -6.14 12.24
N GLN A 167 -18.43 -6.92 11.26
CA GLN A 167 -18.46 -8.38 11.29
C GLN A 167 -17.13 -8.99 11.76
N TRP A 168 -16.11 -8.17 12.02
CA TRP A 168 -14.77 -8.61 12.41
C TRP A 168 -14.76 -9.60 13.59
N GLY A 169 -15.58 -9.38 14.62
CA GLY A 169 -15.66 -10.29 15.77
C GLY A 169 -16.21 -11.69 15.45
N LYS A 170 -16.75 -11.90 14.25
CA LYS A 170 -17.23 -13.19 13.73
C LYS A 170 -16.33 -13.74 12.61
N ASP A 171 -15.25 -13.05 12.29
CA ASP A 171 -14.34 -13.44 11.21
C ASP A 171 -13.52 -14.67 11.61
N LYS A 172 -13.30 -15.59 10.67
CA LYS A 172 -12.56 -16.85 10.90
C LYS A 172 -11.09 -16.65 11.31
N PHE A 173 -10.54 -15.46 11.07
CA PHE A 173 -9.19 -15.07 11.46
C PHE A 173 -9.15 -14.18 12.70
N TYR A 174 -10.31 -13.88 13.31
CA TYR A 174 -10.37 -13.22 14.60
C TYR A 174 -9.83 -14.18 15.67
N LYS A 175 -8.70 -13.82 16.28
CA LYS A 175 -8.20 -14.49 17.49
C LYS A 175 -8.56 -13.60 18.67
N SER A 176 -9.43 -14.13 19.54
CA SER A 176 -9.83 -13.53 20.83
C SER A 176 -8.63 -13.34 21.75
#